data_AF-A0A5C2RVP9-F1
#
_entry.id   AF-A0A5C2RVP9-F1
#
_cell.length_a   1.000
_cell.length_b   1.000
_cell.length_c   1.000
_cell.angle_alpha   90.00
_cell.angle_beta   90.00
_cell.angle_gamma   90.00
#
_symmetry.space_group_name_H-M   'P 1'
#
loop_
_entity.id
_entity.type
_entity.pdbx_description
1 polymer ?
#
loop_
_entity_poly.entity_id
_entity_poly.type
_entity_poly.pdbx_seq_one_letter_code
_entity_poly.pdbx_strand_id
1 'polypeptide(L)'
;MAFKALLAALSLVAALQGANAALTRRVACPDGKNTATNAACCALFPVRDDIIKNLFHNQCAEEAHESFRLTFHDAVAFSPALEAEGKFGGGGADGSIVLFDKTETNFHANLGTDEIVQLQKPIIARHSISTADFVQFAGAIGLSLCPGAPQVEFMLGRKDAKRAAPDGLVPEPFDSVDKILARLLDVGFQDFEVVWLLSAHTIAAADFVDPSIPRTPFDSTPEIFDTQFFIETQLKGTSFPGRRGEQGEVLSPLRGEMRLQSDFLIARDNRTACEWQSFTNDQEKFQETFPDVFGRLAVLGVDNSTLIDCSEVIPVPPPLPRASRPHFPAGKSMRDVEPACAETPFPTFPTDPGPATTIARVPNV
;
A
#
# COMPACT_ATOMS: atom_id res chain seq x y z
N MET A 1 38.99 -41.29 17.58
CA MET A 1 39.35 -40.13 18.42
C MET A 1 39.05 -38.78 17.75
N ALA A 2 39.10 -38.65 16.41
CA ALA A 2 38.82 -37.38 15.71
C ALA A 2 37.33 -36.96 15.61
N PHE A 3 36.38 -37.90 15.70
CA PHE A 3 34.95 -37.60 15.52
C PHE A 3 34.29 -36.89 16.72
N LYS A 4 34.85 -37.04 17.93
CA LYS A 4 34.35 -36.36 19.14
C LYS A 4 34.83 -34.90 19.24
N ALA A 5 35.94 -34.56 18.60
CA ALA A 5 36.46 -33.19 18.56
C ALA A 5 35.65 -32.28 17.61
N LEU A 6 35.11 -32.84 16.51
CA LEU A 6 34.30 -32.08 15.55
C LEU A 6 32.94 -31.66 16.12
N LEU A 7 32.28 -32.53 16.89
CA LEU A 7 31.00 -32.24 17.55
C LEU A 7 31.12 -31.19 18.66
N ALA A 8 32.25 -31.13 19.35
CA ALA A 8 32.52 -30.12 20.37
C ALA A 8 32.86 -28.74 19.76
N ALA A 9 33.44 -28.70 18.56
CA ALA A 9 33.69 -27.45 17.83
C ALA A 9 32.40 -26.87 17.23
N LEU A 10 31.51 -27.71 16.71
CA LEU A 10 30.20 -27.30 16.19
C LEU A 10 29.26 -26.77 17.29
N SER A 11 29.30 -27.33 18.49
CA SER A 11 28.50 -26.83 19.62
C SER A 11 29.02 -25.51 20.19
N LEU A 12 30.33 -25.23 20.11
CA LEU A 12 30.90 -23.93 20.51
C LEU A 12 30.57 -22.83 19.49
N VAL A 13 30.56 -23.13 18.18
CA VAL A 13 30.19 -22.15 17.15
C VAL A 13 28.69 -21.83 17.19
N ALA A 14 27.83 -22.80 17.46
CA ALA A 14 26.40 -22.57 17.67
C ALA A 14 26.12 -21.74 18.96
N ALA A 15 26.90 -21.94 20.02
CA ALA A 15 26.79 -21.14 21.25
C ALA A 15 27.30 -19.69 21.07
N LEU A 16 28.25 -19.45 20.15
CA LEU A 16 28.76 -18.11 19.83
C LEU A 16 27.89 -17.36 18.82
N GLN A 17 27.12 -18.06 17.97
CA GLN A 17 26.10 -17.43 17.12
C GLN A 17 24.84 -17.03 17.90
N GLY A 18 24.58 -17.65 19.05
CA GLY A 18 23.49 -17.26 19.96
C GLY A 18 23.77 -16.05 20.85
N ALA A 19 24.98 -15.49 20.83
CA ALA A 19 25.42 -14.43 21.74
C ALA A 19 25.63 -13.05 21.09
N ASN A 20 25.36 -12.92 19.79
CA ASN A 20 25.38 -11.64 19.05
C ASN A 20 23.97 -11.14 18.68
N ALA A 21 22.93 -11.55 19.41
CA ALA A 21 21.81 -10.65 19.61
C ALA A 21 22.34 -9.53 20.50
N ALA A 22 22.88 -8.47 19.88
CA ALA A 22 23.17 -7.24 20.59
C ALA A 22 21.94 -6.94 21.46
N LEU A 23 22.12 -6.85 22.78
CA LEU A 23 21.07 -6.39 23.67
C LEU A 23 20.74 -4.96 23.24
N THR A 24 19.83 -4.79 22.28
CA THR A 24 19.38 -3.49 21.83
C THR A 24 18.77 -2.83 23.05
N ARG A 25 19.47 -1.83 23.58
CA ARG A 25 19.07 -1.16 24.81
C ARG A 25 17.71 -0.51 24.56
N ARG A 26 16.68 -0.97 25.27
CA ARG A 26 15.34 -0.38 25.22
C ARG A 26 15.18 0.68 26.29
N VAL A 27 14.37 1.70 26.00
CA VAL A 27 13.94 2.77 26.88
C VAL A 27 12.51 2.48 27.31
N ALA A 28 12.21 2.62 28.60
CA ALA A 28 10.84 2.57 29.08
C ALA A 28 10.10 3.85 28.67
N CYS A 29 8.95 3.71 28.02
CA CYS A 29 8.17 4.86 27.59
C CYS A 29 7.41 5.51 28.76
N PRO A 30 7.08 6.81 28.69
CA PRO A 30 6.41 7.52 29.78
C PRO A 30 5.04 6.96 30.18
N ASP A 31 4.41 6.16 29.31
CA ASP A 31 3.13 5.50 29.57
C ASP A 31 3.21 4.34 30.59
N GLY A 32 4.41 3.92 30.97
CA GLY A 32 4.63 2.82 31.92
C GLY A 32 4.24 1.43 31.39
N LYS A 33 3.86 1.31 30.12
CA LYS A 33 3.43 0.07 29.46
C LYS A 33 4.38 -0.36 28.36
N ASN A 34 4.80 0.58 27.52
CA ASN A 34 5.57 0.29 26.32
C ASN A 34 7.07 0.52 26.53
N THR A 35 7.88 -0.08 25.66
CA THR A 35 9.33 0.17 25.58
C THR A 35 9.71 0.36 24.13
N ALA A 36 10.72 1.18 23.87
CA ALA A 36 11.22 1.45 22.52
C ALA A 36 12.75 1.35 22.44
N THR A 37 13.31 1.01 21.28
CA THR A 37 14.75 1.04 20.99
C THR A 37 15.29 2.48 20.94
N ASN A 38 14.44 3.45 20.59
CA ASN A 38 14.74 4.88 20.66
C ASN A 38 13.64 5.62 21.42
N ALA A 39 14.02 6.51 22.35
CA ALA A 39 13.08 7.28 23.15
C ALA A 39 12.13 8.15 22.31
N ALA A 40 12.53 8.57 21.10
CA ALA A 40 11.68 9.34 20.20
C ALA A 40 10.43 8.54 19.76
N CYS A 41 10.55 7.23 19.57
CA CYS A 41 9.44 6.37 19.17
C CYS A 41 8.36 6.25 20.25
N CYS A 42 8.66 6.57 21.51
CA CYS A 42 7.68 6.52 22.60
C CYS A 42 6.50 7.48 22.37
N ALA A 43 6.70 8.58 21.63
CA ALA A 43 5.63 9.52 21.31
C ALA A 43 4.58 8.92 20.37
N LEU A 44 4.89 7.83 19.66
CA LEU A 44 4.01 7.22 18.66
C LEU A 44 3.02 6.23 19.24
N PHE A 45 3.28 5.63 20.40
CA PHE A 45 2.33 4.72 21.06
C PHE A 45 0.95 5.36 21.31
N PRO A 46 0.83 6.57 21.90
CA PRO A 46 -0.48 7.21 22.04
C PRO A 46 -1.11 7.62 20.70
N VAL A 47 -0.31 7.98 19.69
CA VAL A 47 -0.80 8.28 18.34
C VAL A 47 -1.41 7.03 17.72
N ARG A 48 -0.70 5.90 17.79
CA ARG A 48 -1.16 4.59 17.31
C ARG A 48 -2.47 4.19 17.95
N ASP A 49 -2.52 4.22 19.29
CA ASP A 49 -3.68 3.74 20.04
C ASP A 49 -4.91 4.63 19.75
N ASP A 50 -4.71 5.93 19.49
CA ASP A 50 -5.76 6.86 19.08
C ASP A 50 -6.23 6.61 17.64
N ILE A 51 -5.32 6.49 16.68
CA ILE A 51 -5.64 6.22 15.27
C ILE A 51 -6.40 4.88 15.14
N ILE A 52 -5.88 3.80 15.72
CA ILE A 52 -6.52 2.46 15.62
C ILE A 52 -7.95 2.51 16.17
N LYS A 53 -8.16 3.22 17.28
CA LYS A 53 -9.45 3.24 17.95
C LYS A 53 -10.45 4.21 17.31
N ASN A 54 -10.00 5.43 17.00
CA ASN A 54 -10.87 6.56 16.71
C ASN A 54 -10.83 7.01 15.24
N LEU A 55 -9.85 6.55 14.45
CA LEU A 55 -9.85 6.74 13.00
C LEU A 55 -10.26 5.45 12.29
N PHE A 56 -9.65 4.32 12.64
CA PHE A 56 -9.87 3.06 11.92
C PHE A 56 -10.91 2.14 12.55
N HIS A 57 -11.43 2.48 13.73
CA HIS A 57 -12.43 1.66 14.41
C HIS A 57 -12.03 0.18 14.58
N ASN A 58 -10.72 -0.09 14.68
CA ASN A 58 -10.08 -1.42 14.72
C ASN A 58 -10.36 -2.30 13.48
N GLN A 59 -10.54 -1.69 12.31
CA GLN A 59 -10.91 -2.37 11.06
C GLN A 59 -9.96 -1.99 9.92
N CYS A 60 -9.74 -2.93 9.00
CA CYS A 60 -9.24 -2.66 7.65
C CYS A 60 -10.47 -2.37 6.79
N ALA A 61 -10.84 -1.09 6.72
CA ALA A 61 -12.01 -0.59 6.00
C ALA A 61 -11.68 0.80 5.42
N GLU A 62 -12.70 1.60 5.09
CA GLU A 62 -12.56 2.85 4.33
C GLU A 62 -11.42 3.75 4.82
N GLU A 63 -11.42 4.18 6.08
CA GLU A 63 -10.45 5.16 6.57
C GLU A 63 -9.02 4.60 6.57
N ALA A 64 -8.87 3.27 6.74
CA ALA A 64 -7.58 2.59 6.62
C ALA A 64 -7.10 2.58 5.16
N HIS A 65 -8.00 2.29 4.21
CA HIS A 65 -7.70 2.32 2.77
C HIS A 65 -7.37 3.74 2.30
N GLU A 66 -8.16 4.73 2.71
CA GLU A 66 -7.94 6.14 2.39
C GLU A 66 -6.62 6.66 2.98
N SER A 67 -6.33 6.32 4.24
CA SER A 67 -5.05 6.70 4.87
C SER A 67 -3.88 6.04 4.18
N PHE A 68 -4.05 4.81 3.70
CA PHE A 68 -3.02 4.11 2.93
C PHE A 68 -2.81 4.76 1.56
N ARG A 69 -3.88 5.07 0.82
CA ARG A 69 -3.83 5.84 -0.43
C ARG A 69 -3.12 7.19 -0.22
N LEU A 70 -3.43 7.90 0.87
CA LEU A 70 -2.87 9.21 1.15
C LEU A 70 -1.33 9.20 1.21
N THR A 71 -0.72 8.09 1.63
CA THR A 71 0.75 7.94 1.63
C THR A 71 1.36 8.08 0.24
N PHE A 72 0.74 7.48 -0.77
CA PHE A 72 1.17 7.57 -2.16
C PHE A 72 0.96 8.96 -2.73
N HIS A 73 -0.22 9.55 -2.49
CA HIS A 73 -0.58 10.87 -3.01
C HIS A 73 0.30 12.00 -2.43
N ASP A 74 0.71 11.89 -1.16
CA ASP A 74 1.72 12.78 -0.56
C ASP A 74 3.11 12.50 -1.16
N ALA A 75 3.58 11.25 -1.08
CA ALA A 75 4.97 10.93 -1.37
C ALA A 75 5.36 11.04 -2.86
N VAL A 76 4.47 10.66 -3.78
CA VAL A 76 4.77 10.65 -5.22
C VAL A 76 4.77 12.05 -5.83
N ALA A 77 4.27 13.05 -5.10
CA ALA A 77 4.30 14.45 -5.48
C ALA A 77 5.71 15.06 -5.28
N PHE A 78 6.68 14.46 -5.98
CA PHE A 78 8.11 14.76 -5.97
C PHE A 78 8.68 14.51 -7.37
N SER A 79 9.52 15.40 -7.89
CA SER A 79 10.11 15.26 -9.23
C SER A 79 11.54 15.80 -9.28
N PRO A 80 12.55 14.91 -9.24
CA PRO A 80 13.94 15.25 -9.55
C PRO A 80 14.11 15.89 -10.93
N ALA A 81 13.34 15.45 -11.94
CA ALA A 81 13.38 16.05 -13.27
C ALA A 81 12.97 17.55 -13.27
N LEU A 82 11.90 17.91 -12.55
CA LEU A 82 11.51 19.33 -12.44
C LEU A 82 12.55 20.16 -11.70
N GLU A 83 13.15 19.63 -10.62
CA GLU A 83 14.22 20.30 -9.89
C GLU A 83 15.46 20.53 -10.77
N ALA A 84 15.81 19.56 -11.63
CA ALA A 84 16.89 19.71 -12.60
C ALA A 84 16.61 20.81 -13.65
N GLU A 85 15.34 21.12 -13.92
CA GLU A 85 14.91 22.25 -14.75
C GLU A 85 14.84 23.59 -13.99
N GLY A 86 15.18 23.60 -12.70
CA GLY A 86 15.09 24.79 -11.84
C GLY A 86 13.66 25.15 -11.44
N LYS A 87 12.72 24.20 -11.54
CA LYS A 87 11.33 24.34 -11.07
C LYS A 87 11.16 23.53 -9.78
N PHE A 88 10.34 24.03 -8.87
CA PHE A 88 10.01 23.25 -7.67
C PHE A 88 9.26 21.98 -8.09
N GLY A 89 9.80 20.82 -7.72
CA GLY A 89 9.29 19.50 -8.09
C GLY A 89 8.40 18.84 -7.05
N GLY A 90 8.06 19.52 -5.96
CA GLY A 90 7.39 18.92 -4.80
C GLY A 90 8.39 18.41 -3.77
N GLY A 91 7.92 18.12 -2.55
CA GLY A 91 8.77 17.72 -1.42
C GLY A 91 8.75 16.23 -1.09
N GLY A 92 7.89 15.45 -1.76
CA GLY A 92 7.71 14.02 -1.51
C GLY A 92 6.94 13.76 -0.23
N ALA A 93 7.39 12.81 0.59
CA ALA A 93 6.75 12.45 1.85
C ALA A 93 6.97 13.56 2.91
N ASP A 94 6.28 14.69 2.74
CA ASP A 94 6.46 15.91 3.52
C ASP A 94 5.14 16.45 4.12
N GLY A 95 4.05 15.69 3.98
CA GLY A 95 2.73 16.04 4.51
C GLY A 95 2.08 17.23 3.79
N SER A 96 2.59 17.64 2.64
CA SER A 96 2.10 18.78 1.87
C SER A 96 0.63 18.64 1.52
N ILE A 97 0.16 17.43 1.20
CA ILE A 97 -1.25 17.18 0.86
C ILE A 97 -2.22 17.51 2.01
N VAL A 98 -1.78 17.39 3.27
CA VAL A 98 -2.58 17.76 4.45
C VAL A 98 -2.40 19.24 4.79
N LEU A 99 -1.15 19.74 4.74
CA LEU A 99 -0.78 21.12 5.11
C LEU A 99 -1.32 22.15 4.12
N PHE A 100 -1.39 21.79 2.85
CA PHE A 100 -1.87 22.60 1.73
C PHE A 100 -3.10 21.99 1.06
N ASP A 101 -3.93 21.30 1.85
CA ASP A 101 -5.14 20.59 1.39
C ASP A 101 -6.04 21.41 0.48
N LYS A 102 -6.27 22.69 0.81
CA LYS A 102 -7.07 23.61 -0.02
C LYS A 102 -6.55 23.79 -1.45
N THR A 103 -5.30 23.40 -1.72
CA THR A 103 -4.72 23.37 -3.06
C THR A 103 -4.67 21.94 -3.57
N GLU A 104 -3.98 21.05 -2.85
CA GLU A 104 -3.61 19.74 -3.39
C GLU A 104 -4.77 18.77 -3.50
N THR A 105 -5.74 18.79 -2.59
CA THR A 105 -6.91 17.90 -2.68
C THR A 105 -7.90 18.32 -3.78
N ASN A 106 -7.70 19.51 -4.37
CA ASN A 106 -8.47 19.98 -5.53
C ASN A 106 -7.84 19.60 -6.88
N PHE A 107 -6.64 19.02 -6.88
CA PHE A 107 -6.08 18.43 -8.11
C PHE A 107 -6.90 17.22 -8.52
N HIS A 108 -7.10 17.03 -9.83
CA HIS A 108 -7.99 15.99 -10.33
C HIS A 108 -7.55 14.58 -9.88
N ALA A 109 -6.25 14.30 -9.90
CA ALA A 109 -5.68 13.05 -9.41
C ALA A 109 -5.91 12.82 -7.89
N ASN A 110 -6.11 13.88 -7.10
CA ASN A 110 -6.28 13.82 -5.64
C ASN A 110 -7.74 13.84 -5.18
N LEU A 111 -8.71 13.81 -6.09
CA LEU A 111 -10.13 13.80 -5.71
C LEU A 111 -10.44 12.64 -4.74
N GLY A 112 -11.22 12.95 -3.70
CA GLY A 112 -11.55 12.05 -2.60
C GLY A 112 -10.49 11.88 -1.52
N THR A 113 -9.39 12.64 -1.54
CA THR A 113 -8.44 12.66 -0.41
C THR A 113 -8.80 13.70 0.65
N ASP A 114 -9.72 14.61 0.35
CA ASP A 114 -10.12 15.69 1.24
C ASP A 114 -10.82 15.21 2.51
N GLU A 115 -11.66 14.17 2.41
CA GLU A 115 -12.36 13.58 3.56
C GLU A 115 -11.36 13.04 4.60
N ILE A 116 -10.50 12.10 4.19
CA ILE A 116 -9.50 11.53 5.11
C ILE A 116 -8.54 12.59 5.66
N VAL A 117 -8.17 13.60 4.86
CA VAL A 117 -7.37 14.73 5.34
C VAL A 117 -8.10 15.50 6.45
N GLN A 118 -9.41 15.76 6.32
CA GLN A 118 -10.17 16.42 7.39
C GLN A 118 -10.33 15.53 8.63
N LEU A 119 -10.42 14.21 8.48
CA LEU A 119 -10.47 13.27 9.61
C LEU A 119 -9.14 13.18 10.36
N GLN A 120 -8.01 13.21 9.64
CA GLN A 120 -6.68 13.12 10.23
C GLN A 120 -6.24 14.41 10.95
N LYS A 121 -6.63 15.59 10.45
CA LYS A 121 -6.21 16.91 11.00
C LYS A 121 -6.46 17.09 12.51
N PRO A 122 -7.65 16.79 13.07
CA PRO A 122 -7.88 16.86 14.51
C PRO A 122 -7.05 15.87 15.32
N ILE A 123 -6.60 14.77 14.73
CA ILE A 123 -5.71 13.79 15.37
C ILE A 123 -4.28 14.34 15.39
N ILE A 124 -3.80 14.84 14.26
CA ILE A 124 -2.50 15.52 14.17
C ILE A 124 -2.41 16.65 15.21
N ALA A 125 -3.42 17.50 15.28
CA ALA A 125 -3.42 18.68 16.16
C ALA A 125 -3.36 18.36 17.67
N ARG A 126 -3.78 17.16 18.10
CA ARG A 126 -3.76 16.76 19.52
C ARG A 126 -2.54 15.94 19.93
N HIS A 127 -1.68 15.56 18.96
CA HIS A 127 -0.43 14.84 19.21
C HIS A 127 0.79 15.69 18.86
N SER A 128 1.93 15.37 19.46
CA SER A 128 3.21 16.03 19.15
C SER A 128 3.96 15.26 18.07
N ILE A 129 3.43 15.30 16.84
CA ILE A 129 3.98 14.64 15.64
C ILE A 129 3.92 15.62 14.46
N SER A 130 4.89 15.55 13.53
CA SER A 130 4.81 16.31 12.29
C SER A 130 3.66 15.79 11.43
N THR A 131 3.09 16.63 10.59
CA THR A 131 2.06 16.21 9.63
C THR A 131 2.64 15.19 8.65
N ALA A 132 3.87 15.42 8.20
CA ALA A 132 4.61 14.52 7.32
C ALA A 132 4.79 13.11 7.90
N ASP A 133 5.18 13.01 9.18
CA ASP A 133 5.30 11.70 9.84
C ASP A 133 3.93 11.07 10.07
N PHE A 134 2.90 11.86 10.39
CA PHE A 134 1.56 11.34 10.62
C PHE A 134 0.96 10.66 9.39
N VAL A 135 1.08 11.25 8.19
CA VAL A 135 0.53 10.65 6.95
C VAL A 135 1.08 9.25 6.73
N GLN A 136 2.42 9.11 6.78
CA GLN A 136 3.09 7.83 6.56
C GLN A 136 2.82 6.84 7.72
N PHE A 137 2.71 7.35 8.95
CA PHE A 137 2.38 6.52 10.11
C PHE A 137 0.96 5.98 10.04
N ALA A 138 -0.02 6.83 9.70
CA ALA A 138 -1.42 6.43 9.58
C ALA A 138 -1.60 5.37 8.50
N GLY A 139 -0.95 5.52 7.33
CA GLY A 139 -0.97 4.49 6.30
C GLY A 139 -0.36 3.17 6.74
N ALA A 140 0.81 3.18 7.38
CA ALA A 140 1.44 1.97 7.92
C ALA A 140 0.58 1.27 9.00
N ILE A 141 -0.06 2.04 9.87
CA ILE A 141 -1.01 1.50 10.86
C ILE A 141 -2.26 0.93 10.17
N GLY A 142 -2.83 1.64 9.18
CA GLY A 142 -4.00 1.19 8.43
C GLY A 142 -3.74 -0.16 7.74
N LEU A 143 -2.62 -0.26 7.03
CA LEU A 143 -2.16 -1.50 6.42
C LEU A 143 -1.98 -2.62 7.46
N SER A 144 -1.46 -2.31 8.65
CA SER A 144 -1.27 -3.32 9.70
C SER A 144 -2.56 -3.91 10.28
N LEU A 145 -3.72 -3.31 9.99
CA LEU A 145 -5.02 -3.87 10.39
C LEU A 145 -5.55 -4.90 9.39
N CYS A 146 -4.99 -4.95 8.17
CA CYS A 146 -5.45 -5.80 7.09
C CYS A 146 -4.83 -7.20 7.18
N PRO A 147 -5.62 -8.28 7.33
CA PRO A 147 -5.10 -9.63 7.36
C PRO A 147 -4.30 -9.97 6.10
N GLY A 148 -3.13 -10.59 6.29
CA GLY A 148 -2.24 -10.95 5.20
C GLY A 148 -1.27 -9.84 4.76
N ALA A 149 -1.40 -8.63 5.30
CA ALA A 149 -0.45 -7.56 5.00
C ALA A 149 0.94 -7.88 5.58
N PRO A 150 2.02 -7.47 4.91
CA PRO A 150 3.36 -7.63 5.47
C PRO A 150 3.64 -6.63 6.57
N GLN A 151 4.60 -6.97 7.42
CA GLN A 151 5.19 -6.00 8.34
C GLN A 151 5.96 -4.96 7.51
N VAL A 152 5.57 -3.70 7.63
CA VAL A 152 6.24 -2.57 6.98
C VAL A 152 7.07 -1.75 7.96
N GLU A 153 8.05 -1.05 7.42
CA GLU A 153 8.89 -0.13 8.18
C GLU A 153 8.17 1.21 8.44
N PHE A 154 8.53 1.87 9.54
CA PHE A 154 8.17 3.25 9.78
C PHE A 154 9.36 4.03 10.33
N MET A 155 9.81 5.01 9.54
CA MET A 155 10.90 5.92 9.87
C MET A 155 10.33 7.25 10.38
N LEU A 156 10.72 7.71 11.56
CA LEU A 156 10.26 8.96 12.20
C LEU A 156 11.26 10.11 11.96
N GLY A 157 10.79 11.32 11.67
CA GLY A 157 11.61 12.53 11.65
C GLY A 157 11.43 13.43 10.43
N ARG A 158 10.37 13.24 9.65
CA ARG A 158 10.08 14.08 8.47
C ARG A 158 9.80 15.52 8.89
N LYS A 159 10.20 16.45 8.02
CA LYS A 159 9.93 17.88 8.19
C LYS A 159 8.69 18.24 7.38
N ASP A 160 7.79 18.97 8.02
CA ASP A 160 6.59 19.49 7.38
C ASP A 160 6.92 20.39 6.18
N ALA A 161 6.14 20.21 5.12
CA ALA A 161 6.21 20.98 3.89
C ALA A 161 6.12 22.48 4.13
N LYS A 162 6.78 23.26 3.26
CA LYS A 162 6.73 24.74 3.28
C LYS A 162 5.93 25.35 2.15
N ARG A 163 5.48 24.54 1.19
CA ARG A 163 4.70 24.93 0.01
C ARG A 163 3.97 23.71 -0.53
N ALA A 164 2.87 23.94 -1.23
CA ALA A 164 2.12 22.89 -1.90
C ALA A 164 2.96 22.24 -3.01
N ALA A 165 2.77 20.95 -3.24
CA ALA A 165 3.31 20.26 -4.39
C ALA A 165 2.69 20.77 -5.71
N PRO A 166 3.42 20.71 -6.85
CA PRO A 166 2.85 20.95 -8.16
C PRO A 166 1.80 19.89 -8.55
N ASP A 167 0.79 20.30 -9.32
CA ASP A 167 -0.15 19.38 -9.96
C ASP A 167 0.54 18.55 -11.07
N GLY A 168 -0.08 17.43 -11.46
CA GLY A 168 0.36 16.56 -12.55
C GLY A 168 1.47 15.57 -12.19
N LEU A 169 1.80 15.44 -10.90
CA LEU A 169 2.80 14.50 -10.39
C LEU A 169 2.22 13.16 -9.93
N VAL A 170 0.92 13.12 -9.64
CA VAL A 170 0.19 11.90 -9.27
C VAL A 170 -0.41 11.28 -10.54
N PRO A 171 -0.17 9.99 -10.83
CA PRO A 171 -0.78 9.30 -11.97
C PRO A 171 -2.31 9.27 -11.92
N GLU A 172 -2.94 9.34 -13.09
CA GLU A 172 -4.40 9.24 -13.24
C GLU A 172 -4.82 7.88 -13.82
N PRO A 173 -6.02 7.35 -13.51
CA PRO A 173 -6.44 6.02 -13.95
C PRO A 173 -6.59 5.89 -15.47
N PHE A 174 -6.67 7.00 -16.21
CA PHE A 174 -6.73 7.04 -17.67
C PHE A 174 -5.38 7.35 -18.33
N ASP A 175 -4.32 7.50 -17.56
CA ASP A 175 -2.98 7.68 -18.11
C ASP A 175 -2.53 6.42 -18.87
N SER A 176 -1.81 6.64 -19.96
CA SER A 176 -1.16 5.54 -20.69
C SER A 176 -0.10 4.88 -19.80
N VAL A 177 0.15 3.59 -20.02
CA VAL A 177 1.23 2.85 -19.33
C VAL A 177 2.57 3.58 -19.44
N ASP A 178 2.92 4.11 -20.61
CA ASP A 178 4.16 4.88 -20.80
C ASP A 178 4.27 6.09 -19.86
N LYS A 179 3.16 6.83 -19.68
CA LYS A 179 3.13 8.00 -18.78
C LYS A 179 3.29 7.58 -17.32
N ILE A 180 2.62 6.51 -16.89
CA ILE A 180 2.69 6.00 -15.51
C ILE A 180 4.11 5.50 -15.21
N LEU A 181 4.67 4.65 -16.08
CA LEU A 181 6.02 4.10 -15.91
C LEU A 181 7.07 5.21 -15.91
N ALA A 182 6.98 6.19 -16.82
CA ALA A 182 7.89 7.33 -16.82
C ALA A 182 7.77 8.20 -15.57
N ARG A 183 6.54 8.41 -15.05
CA ARG A 183 6.28 9.18 -13.83
C ARG A 183 6.90 8.50 -12.60
N LEU A 184 6.75 7.19 -12.48
CA LEU A 184 7.31 6.44 -11.35
C LEU A 184 8.82 6.21 -11.47
N LEU A 185 9.35 6.15 -12.68
CA LEU A 185 10.80 6.15 -12.91
C LEU A 185 11.46 7.46 -12.47
N ASP A 186 10.82 8.62 -12.67
CA ASP A 186 11.33 9.92 -12.20
C ASP A 186 11.57 9.94 -10.68
N VAL A 187 10.76 9.21 -9.91
CA VAL A 187 10.92 9.06 -8.45
C VAL A 187 11.66 7.78 -8.04
N GLY A 188 12.19 7.02 -9.00
CA GLY A 188 13.12 5.92 -8.74
C GLY A 188 12.54 4.51 -8.71
N PHE A 189 11.31 4.30 -9.21
CA PHE A 189 10.73 2.96 -9.35
C PHE A 189 10.87 2.41 -10.78
N GLN A 190 11.34 1.17 -10.90
CA GLN A 190 11.40 0.45 -12.18
C GLN A 190 10.01 -0.07 -12.57
N ASP A 191 9.85 -0.44 -13.85
CA ASP A 191 8.56 -0.89 -14.40
C ASP A 191 7.92 -2.04 -13.61
N PHE A 192 8.72 -3.02 -13.18
CA PHE A 192 8.23 -4.14 -12.38
C PHE A 192 7.89 -3.73 -10.94
N GLU A 193 8.56 -2.71 -10.38
CA GLU A 193 8.28 -2.17 -9.04
C GLU A 193 6.96 -1.38 -9.01
N VAL A 194 6.53 -0.84 -10.15
CA VAL A 194 5.18 -0.27 -10.30
C VAL A 194 4.11 -1.33 -10.06
N VAL A 195 4.33 -2.56 -10.56
CA VAL A 195 3.44 -3.69 -10.28
C VAL A 195 3.43 -4.02 -8.78
N TRP A 196 4.58 -3.94 -8.11
CA TRP A 196 4.68 -4.19 -6.67
C TRP A 196 3.89 -3.16 -5.88
N LEU A 197 4.02 -1.87 -6.22
CA LEU A 197 3.25 -0.79 -5.60
C LEU A 197 1.73 -0.98 -5.77
N LEU A 198 1.29 -1.45 -6.93
CA LEU A 198 -0.14 -1.70 -7.21
C LEU A 198 -0.74 -2.85 -6.38
N SER A 199 0.08 -3.60 -5.63
CA SER A 199 -0.42 -4.48 -4.57
C SER A 199 -1.30 -3.72 -3.57
N ALA A 200 -1.11 -2.41 -3.41
CA ALA A 200 -1.99 -1.56 -2.62
C ALA A 200 -3.49 -1.67 -3.01
N HIS A 201 -3.79 -1.99 -4.26
CA HIS A 201 -5.17 -2.08 -4.74
C HIS A 201 -5.94 -3.32 -4.24
N THR A 202 -5.26 -4.27 -3.57
CA THR A 202 -5.94 -5.40 -2.88
C THR A 202 -6.75 -4.97 -1.65
N ILE A 203 -6.42 -3.81 -1.05
CA ILE A 203 -7.14 -3.24 0.10
C ILE A 203 -7.65 -1.85 -0.24
N ALA A 204 -8.42 -1.76 -1.33
CA ALA A 204 -8.81 -0.46 -1.88
C ALA A 204 -10.19 -0.48 -2.53
N ALA A 205 -10.77 0.71 -2.59
CA ALA A 205 -11.98 1.02 -3.31
C ALA A 205 -11.91 2.42 -3.94
N ALA A 206 -12.84 2.70 -4.85
CA ALA A 206 -12.97 4.00 -5.49
C ALA A 206 -14.28 4.70 -5.11
N ASP A 207 -14.17 5.99 -4.82
CA ASP A 207 -15.30 6.88 -4.57
C ASP A 207 -15.66 7.78 -5.74
N PHE A 208 -14.66 8.33 -6.41
CA PHE A 208 -14.84 9.45 -7.33
C PHE A 208 -14.67 9.10 -8.82
N VAL A 209 -14.27 7.87 -9.15
CA VAL A 209 -14.29 7.39 -10.54
C VAL A 209 -15.72 7.30 -11.05
N ASP A 210 -16.62 6.68 -10.28
CA ASP A 210 -18.07 6.81 -10.46
C ASP A 210 -18.72 7.25 -9.14
N PRO A 211 -19.02 8.55 -8.98
CA PRO A 211 -19.62 9.08 -7.75
C PRO A 211 -21.03 8.55 -7.42
N SER A 212 -21.67 7.79 -8.31
CA SER A 212 -22.95 7.13 -8.02
C SER A 212 -22.80 5.82 -7.25
N ILE A 213 -21.59 5.27 -7.23
CA ILE A 213 -21.25 4.02 -6.56
C ILE A 213 -19.98 4.16 -5.70
N PRO A 214 -19.94 5.07 -4.71
CA PRO A 214 -18.77 5.20 -3.85
C PRO A 214 -18.47 3.90 -3.09
N ARG A 215 -17.19 3.73 -2.74
CA ARG A 215 -16.61 2.59 -2.02
C ARG A 215 -16.70 1.28 -2.79
N THR A 216 -16.63 1.36 -4.11
CA THR A 216 -16.62 0.17 -4.98
C THR A 216 -15.20 -0.42 -5.03
N PRO A 217 -14.98 -1.66 -4.57
CA PRO A 217 -13.65 -2.25 -4.47
C PRO A 217 -13.05 -2.64 -5.82
N PHE A 218 -11.72 -2.80 -5.84
CA PHE A 218 -10.97 -3.26 -7.02
C PHE A 218 -10.82 -4.78 -7.11
N ASP A 219 -11.11 -5.50 -6.04
CA ASP A 219 -11.20 -6.96 -6.01
C ASP A 219 -12.36 -7.44 -5.12
N SER A 220 -12.53 -8.76 -5.01
CA SER A 220 -13.58 -9.38 -4.21
C SER A 220 -13.31 -9.45 -2.71
N THR A 221 -12.11 -9.08 -2.25
CA THR A 221 -11.62 -9.24 -0.88
C THR A 221 -10.93 -7.97 -0.36
N PRO A 222 -11.60 -6.79 -0.41
CA PRO A 222 -10.94 -5.50 -0.19
C PRO A 222 -10.46 -5.24 1.25
N GLU A 223 -10.66 -6.18 2.17
CA GLU A 223 -10.19 -6.10 3.56
C GLU A 223 -8.98 -7.02 3.80
N ILE A 224 -8.58 -7.83 2.80
CA ILE A 224 -7.55 -8.87 2.91
C ILE A 224 -6.43 -8.52 1.93
N PHE A 225 -5.20 -8.47 2.42
CA PHE A 225 -4.04 -8.23 1.58
C PHE A 225 -3.58 -9.54 0.93
N ASP A 226 -4.20 -9.88 -0.20
CA ASP A 226 -3.98 -11.13 -0.92
C ASP A 226 -3.76 -10.93 -2.44
N THR A 227 -3.86 -12.02 -3.18
CA THR A 227 -3.52 -12.06 -4.60
C THR A 227 -4.72 -11.84 -5.53
N GLN A 228 -5.94 -11.65 -4.99
CA GLN A 228 -7.18 -11.64 -5.76
C GLN A 228 -7.24 -10.51 -6.78
N PHE A 229 -6.80 -9.30 -6.40
CA PHE A 229 -6.66 -8.18 -7.34
C PHE A 229 -5.91 -8.56 -8.64
N PHE A 230 -4.79 -9.27 -8.55
CA PHE A 230 -4.01 -9.67 -9.71
C PHE A 230 -4.73 -10.74 -10.57
N ILE A 231 -5.50 -11.62 -9.93
CA ILE A 231 -6.27 -12.67 -10.61
C ILE A 231 -7.48 -12.05 -11.33
N GLU A 232 -8.23 -11.20 -10.64
CA GLU A 232 -9.51 -10.65 -11.09
C GLU A 232 -9.34 -9.63 -12.20
N THR A 233 -8.29 -8.80 -12.13
CA THR A 233 -7.89 -7.89 -13.23
C THR A 233 -7.53 -8.61 -14.53
N GLN A 234 -7.06 -9.87 -14.46
CA GLN A 234 -6.77 -10.69 -15.65
C GLN A 234 -8.04 -11.30 -16.27
N LEU A 235 -9.17 -11.29 -15.57
CA LEU A 235 -10.43 -11.79 -16.12
C LEU A 235 -10.99 -10.83 -17.16
N LYS A 236 -11.73 -11.38 -18.13
CA LYS A 236 -12.46 -10.63 -19.14
C LYS A 236 -13.53 -9.76 -18.50
N GLY A 237 -13.46 -8.47 -18.78
CA GLY A 237 -14.47 -7.50 -18.38
C GLY A 237 -15.83 -7.79 -19.02
N THR A 238 -16.90 -7.71 -18.24
CA THR A 238 -18.28 -8.02 -18.69
C THR A 238 -19.30 -6.93 -18.40
N SER A 239 -19.09 -6.10 -17.38
CA SER A 239 -20.03 -5.04 -17.00
C SER A 239 -19.33 -3.90 -16.27
N PHE A 240 -19.92 -2.71 -16.30
CA PHE A 240 -19.63 -1.66 -15.32
C PHE A 240 -20.49 -1.89 -14.08
N PRO A 241 -19.96 -1.70 -12.85
CA PRO A 241 -20.74 -1.78 -11.61
C PRO A 241 -21.75 -0.63 -11.47
N GLY A 242 -21.50 0.51 -12.12
CA GLY A 242 -22.34 1.71 -12.06
C GLY A 242 -22.70 2.26 -13.44
N ARG A 243 -22.47 3.56 -13.63
CA ARG A 243 -22.63 4.28 -14.89
C ARG A 243 -21.65 3.76 -15.93
N ARG A 244 -21.87 4.13 -17.20
CA ARG A 244 -21.01 3.76 -18.31
C ARG A 244 -20.29 4.99 -18.84
N GLY A 245 -19.02 4.83 -19.17
CA GLY A 245 -18.24 5.88 -19.81
C GLY A 245 -17.65 6.92 -18.86
N GLU A 246 -17.54 6.59 -17.56
CA GLU A 246 -16.74 7.37 -16.63
C GLU A 246 -15.25 7.26 -17.02
N GLN A 247 -14.52 8.38 -16.96
CA GLN A 247 -13.15 8.45 -17.46
C GLN A 247 -12.21 7.63 -16.57
N GLY A 248 -11.41 6.75 -17.17
CA GLY A 248 -10.49 5.89 -16.42
C GLY A 248 -11.12 4.63 -15.86
N GLU A 249 -12.40 4.35 -16.14
CA GLU A 249 -13.05 3.09 -15.80
C GLU A 249 -13.18 2.18 -17.04
N VAL A 250 -12.97 0.88 -16.87
CA VAL A 250 -13.24 -0.14 -17.90
C VAL A 250 -14.15 -1.24 -17.36
N LEU A 251 -14.61 -2.14 -18.24
CA LEU A 251 -15.46 -3.26 -17.83
C LEU A 251 -14.74 -4.13 -16.79
N SER A 252 -15.44 -4.37 -15.68
CA SER A 252 -15.06 -5.27 -14.60
C SER A 252 -15.62 -6.68 -14.84
N PRO A 253 -15.00 -7.75 -14.30
CA PRO A 253 -15.43 -9.12 -14.53
C PRO A 253 -16.55 -9.54 -13.58
N LEU A 254 -16.69 -8.89 -12.41
CA LEU A 254 -17.66 -9.19 -11.37
C LEU A 254 -18.66 -8.05 -11.21
N ARG A 255 -19.82 -8.37 -10.64
CA ARG A 255 -20.80 -7.34 -10.25
C ARG A 255 -20.34 -6.71 -8.95
N GLY A 256 -20.35 -5.39 -8.86
CA GLY A 256 -19.94 -4.67 -7.66
C GLY A 256 -18.43 -4.50 -7.48
N GLU A 257 -17.62 -4.95 -8.45
CA GLU A 257 -16.17 -4.67 -8.55
C GLU A 257 -15.97 -3.57 -9.60
N MET A 258 -15.08 -2.62 -9.36
CA MET A 258 -14.64 -1.60 -10.32
C MET A 258 -13.27 -1.99 -10.89
N ARG A 259 -13.02 -1.64 -12.15
CA ARG A 259 -11.71 -1.82 -12.76
C ARG A 259 -11.20 -0.52 -13.38
N LEU A 260 -10.06 -0.06 -12.89
CA LEU A 260 -9.38 1.10 -13.47
C LEU A 260 -8.76 0.73 -14.82
N GLN A 261 -8.76 1.69 -15.75
CA GLN A 261 -8.14 1.53 -17.06
C GLN A 261 -6.63 1.29 -16.94
N SER A 262 -5.94 2.01 -16.05
CA SER A 262 -4.51 1.85 -15.76
C SER A 262 -4.18 0.40 -15.38
N ASP A 263 -4.90 -0.17 -14.41
CA ASP A 263 -4.65 -1.52 -13.90
C ASP A 263 -4.90 -2.57 -14.99
N PHE A 264 -5.99 -2.40 -15.75
CA PHE A 264 -6.29 -3.26 -16.89
C PHE A 264 -5.17 -3.28 -17.92
N LEU A 265 -4.59 -2.10 -18.23
CA LEU A 265 -3.53 -1.95 -19.20
C LEU A 265 -2.19 -2.48 -18.68
N ILE A 266 -1.82 -2.16 -17.44
CA ILE A 266 -0.57 -2.63 -16.80
C ILE A 266 -0.56 -4.16 -16.66
N ALA A 267 -1.71 -4.77 -16.34
CA ALA A 267 -1.85 -6.24 -16.32
C ALA A 267 -1.65 -6.91 -17.69
N ARG A 268 -1.61 -6.13 -18.78
CA ARG A 268 -1.56 -6.62 -20.16
C ARG A 268 -0.41 -6.05 -20.99
N ASP A 269 0.34 -5.09 -20.47
CA ASP A 269 1.49 -4.50 -21.14
C ASP A 269 2.69 -5.46 -21.11
N ASN A 270 3.45 -5.53 -22.20
CA ASN A 270 4.54 -6.51 -22.32
C ASN A 270 5.68 -6.29 -21.31
N ARG A 271 5.84 -5.08 -20.76
CA ARG A 271 6.86 -4.77 -19.74
C ARG A 271 6.47 -5.26 -18.35
N THR A 272 5.17 -5.37 -18.07
CA THR A 272 4.64 -5.59 -16.71
C THR A 272 3.77 -6.83 -16.57
N ALA A 273 3.20 -7.38 -17.65
CA ALA A 273 2.23 -8.49 -17.58
C ALA A 273 2.79 -9.77 -16.95
N CYS A 274 4.06 -10.11 -17.20
CA CYS A 274 4.66 -11.27 -16.56
C CYS A 274 4.90 -11.07 -15.07
N GLU A 275 5.29 -9.86 -14.67
CA GLU A 275 5.40 -9.51 -13.26
C GLU A 275 4.01 -9.51 -12.58
N TRP A 276 2.99 -8.95 -13.25
CA TRP A 276 1.60 -8.99 -12.78
C TRP A 276 1.13 -10.42 -12.52
N GLN A 277 1.32 -11.31 -13.51
CA GLN A 277 0.95 -12.71 -13.38
C GLN A 277 1.72 -13.43 -12.27
N SER A 278 2.97 -13.03 -11.99
CA SER A 278 3.79 -13.67 -10.97
C SER A 278 3.22 -13.55 -9.55
N PHE A 279 2.41 -12.51 -9.27
CA PHE A 279 1.76 -12.32 -7.98
C PHE A 279 0.51 -13.19 -7.78
N THR A 280 -0.08 -13.70 -8.86
CA THR A 280 -1.39 -14.40 -8.80
C THR A 280 -1.40 -15.66 -7.93
N ASN A 281 -0.24 -16.26 -7.64
CA ASN A 281 -0.14 -17.48 -6.83
C ASN A 281 1.01 -17.41 -5.81
N ASP A 282 1.51 -16.22 -5.49
CA ASP A 282 2.73 -16.05 -4.69
C ASP A 282 2.54 -15.00 -3.58
N GLN A 283 1.85 -15.41 -2.51
CA GLN A 283 1.71 -14.57 -1.32
C GLN A 283 3.07 -14.26 -0.68
N GLU A 284 4.04 -15.18 -0.75
CA GLU A 284 5.37 -14.96 -0.16
C GLU A 284 6.09 -13.82 -0.88
N LYS A 285 6.02 -13.78 -2.21
CA LYS A 285 6.52 -12.66 -3.00
C LYS A 285 5.87 -11.33 -2.64
N PHE A 286 4.56 -11.27 -2.36
CA PHE A 286 3.92 -10.07 -1.81
C PHE A 286 4.58 -9.63 -0.50
N GLN A 287 4.82 -10.59 0.41
CA GLN A 287 5.42 -10.29 1.71
C GLN A 287 6.85 -9.79 1.60
N GLU A 288 7.60 -10.24 0.60
CA GLU A 288 9.00 -9.87 0.41
C GLU A 288 9.16 -8.55 -0.37
N THR A 289 8.35 -8.31 -1.39
CA THR A 289 8.53 -7.18 -2.31
C THR A 289 7.84 -5.91 -1.86
N PHE A 290 6.64 -6.01 -1.27
CA PHE A 290 5.86 -4.83 -0.93
C PHE A 290 6.49 -3.96 0.17
N PRO A 291 7.07 -4.52 1.25
CA PRO A 291 7.74 -3.71 2.26
C PRO A 291 8.89 -2.86 1.70
N ASP A 292 9.62 -3.39 0.70
CA ASP A 292 10.72 -2.66 0.06
C ASP A 292 10.20 -1.42 -0.71
N VAL A 293 9.21 -1.59 -1.58
CA VAL A 293 8.70 -0.47 -2.38
C VAL A 293 7.91 0.52 -1.55
N PHE A 294 7.15 0.07 -0.56
CA PHE A 294 6.44 0.95 0.36
C PHE A 294 7.42 1.73 1.26
N GLY A 295 8.46 1.07 1.77
CA GLY A 295 9.52 1.72 2.55
C GLY A 295 10.23 2.82 1.76
N ARG A 296 10.56 2.57 0.47
CA ARG A 296 11.13 3.59 -0.42
C ARG A 296 10.15 4.72 -0.76
N LEU A 297 8.88 4.39 -1.01
CA LEU A 297 7.83 5.39 -1.26
C LEU A 297 7.73 6.34 -0.07
N ALA A 298 7.65 5.81 1.15
CA ALA A 298 7.46 6.57 2.38
C ALA A 298 8.60 7.55 2.70
N VAL A 299 9.74 7.47 2.01
CA VAL A 299 10.91 8.36 2.21
C VAL A 299 11.30 9.15 0.96
N LEU A 300 10.45 9.19 -0.07
CA LEU A 300 10.67 10.06 -1.24
C LEU A 300 10.85 11.52 -0.80
N GLY A 301 11.87 12.19 -1.34
CA GLY A 301 12.20 13.58 -1.00
C GLY A 301 12.81 13.79 0.41
N VAL A 302 13.01 12.72 1.19
CA VAL A 302 13.49 12.78 2.58
C VAL A 302 14.90 12.18 2.70
N ASP A 303 15.78 12.82 3.47
CA ASP A 303 17.09 12.27 3.82
C ASP A 303 16.94 11.20 4.90
N ASN A 304 16.91 9.92 4.48
CA ASN A 304 16.73 8.77 5.36
C ASN A 304 17.79 8.68 6.49
N SER A 305 18.99 9.25 6.29
CA SER A 305 20.04 9.24 7.33
C SER A 305 19.68 10.09 8.57
N THR A 306 18.67 10.96 8.44
CA THR A 306 18.18 11.82 9.51
C THR A 306 16.99 11.23 10.28
N LEU A 307 16.47 10.09 9.83
CA LEU A 307 15.30 9.46 10.40
C LEU A 307 15.65 8.43 11.47
N ILE A 308 14.65 8.10 12.29
CA ILE A 308 14.73 7.13 13.37
C ILE A 308 13.80 5.98 13.04
N ASP A 309 14.33 4.76 12.97
CA ASP A 309 13.50 3.56 12.83
C ASP A 309 12.62 3.37 14.07
N CYS A 310 11.32 3.49 13.86
CA CYS A 310 10.26 3.28 14.85
C CYS A 310 9.28 2.19 14.39
N SER A 311 9.71 1.28 13.51
CA SER A 311 8.90 0.21 12.94
C SER A 311 8.29 -0.70 14.01
N GLU A 312 8.95 -0.84 15.17
CA GLU A 312 8.44 -1.60 16.31
C GLU A 312 7.13 -1.07 16.92
N VAL A 313 6.72 0.15 16.59
CA VAL A 313 5.46 0.72 17.05
C VAL A 313 4.29 0.21 16.20
N ILE A 314 4.55 -0.15 14.94
CA ILE A 314 3.55 -0.70 14.02
C ILE A 314 3.11 -2.09 14.53
N PRO A 315 1.81 -2.34 14.73
CA PRO A 315 1.31 -3.65 15.10
C PRO A 315 1.73 -4.72 14.10
N VAL A 316 1.92 -5.95 14.58
CA VAL A 316 2.07 -7.10 13.70
C VAL A 316 0.72 -7.36 13.01
N PRO A 317 0.67 -7.39 11.67
CA PRO A 317 -0.57 -7.63 10.95
C PRO A 317 -1.20 -8.98 11.30
N PRO A 318 -2.54 -9.11 11.29
CA PRO A 318 -3.18 -10.41 11.40
C PRO A 318 -2.70 -11.35 10.27
N PRO A 319 -2.49 -12.65 10.55
CA PRO A 319 -2.08 -13.56 9.50
C PRO A 319 -3.16 -13.69 8.43
N LEU A 320 -2.74 -14.00 7.20
CA LEU A 320 -3.67 -14.31 6.11
C LEU A 320 -4.66 -15.40 6.58
N PRO A 321 -5.98 -15.20 6.43
CA PRO A 321 -6.96 -16.20 6.82
C PRO A 321 -6.71 -17.52 6.07
N ARG A 322 -6.83 -18.66 6.76
CA ARG A 322 -6.58 -19.99 6.13
C ARG A 322 -7.51 -20.29 4.94
N ALA A 323 -8.64 -19.61 4.86
CA ALA A 323 -9.59 -19.74 3.77
C ALA A 323 -9.17 -18.91 2.53
N SER A 324 -8.35 -17.86 2.73
CA SER A 324 -7.81 -17.04 1.67
C SER A 324 -6.74 -17.82 0.93
N ARG A 325 -7.08 -18.24 -0.28
CA ARG A 325 -6.20 -18.92 -1.22
C ARG A 325 -6.51 -18.35 -2.61
N PRO A 326 -5.53 -18.29 -3.52
CA PRO A 326 -5.78 -17.92 -4.91
C PRO A 326 -6.94 -18.73 -5.51
N HIS A 327 -7.98 -18.05 -6.00
CA HIS A 327 -9.18 -18.68 -6.52
C HIS A 327 -9.82 -17.86 -7.64
N PHE A 328 -10.57 -18.54 -8.51
CA PHE A 328 -11.52 -17.87 -9.38
C PHE A 328 -12.82 -17.62 -8.61
N PRO A 329 -13.37 -16.39 -8.64
CA PRO A 329 -14.68 -16.10 -8.08
C PRO A 329 -15.78 -17.00 -8.67
N ALA A 330 -16.86 -17.21 -7.93
CA ALA A 330 -17.95 -18.08 -8.34
C ALA A 330 -18.49 -17.69 -9.74
N GLY A 331 -18.58 -18.68 -10.64
CA GLY A 331 -18.99 -18.46 -12.03
C GLY A 331 -17.88 -18.00 -12.98
N LYS A 332 -16.64 -17.89 -12.51
CA LYS A 332 -15.44 -17.65 -13.32
C LYS A 332 -14.55 -18.89 -13.40
N SER A 333 -13.75 -18.96 -14.45
CA SER A 333 -12.82 -20.05 -14.69
C SER A 333 -11.65 -19.59 -15.54
N MET A 334 -10.72 -20.51 -15.80
CA MET A 334 -9.62 -20.30 -16.75
C MET A 334 -10.08 -19.83 -18.15
N ARG A 335 -11.32 -20.11 -18.55
CA ARG A 335 -11.88 -19.68 -19.85
C ARG A 335 -12.16 -18.17 -19.91
N ASP A 336 -12.25 -17.53 -18.75
CA ASP A 336 -12.53 -16.11 -18.61
C ASP A 336 -11.25 -15.29 -18.48
N VAL A 337 -10.09 -15.93 -18.37
CA VAL A 337 -8.79 -15.25 -18.28
C VAL A 337 -8.38 -14.72 -19.65
N GLU A 338 -7.89 -13.49 -19.69
CA GLU A 338 -7.24 -12.89 -20.85
C GLU A 338 -5.72 -12.89 -20.63
N PRO A 339 -5.01 -14.00 -20.90
CA PRO A 339 -3.59 -14.11 -20.56
C PRO A 339 -2.75 -13.10 -21.35
N ALA A 340 -1.76 -12.52 -20.68
CA ALA A 340 -0.88 -11.51 -21.29
C ALA A 340 0.62 -11.78 -21.11
N CYS A 341 1.02 -12.57 -20.11
CA CYS A 341 2.42 -12.97 -19.99
C CYS A 341 2.80 -13.94 -21.11
N ALA A 342 3.76 -13.54 -21.95
CA ALA A 342 4.25 -14.38 -23.05
C ALA A 342 5.19 -15.50 -22.58
N GLU A 343 5.79 -15.37 -21.39
CA GLU A 343 6.82 -16.29 -20.90
C GLU A 343 6.22 -17.53 -20.23
N THR A 344 5.11 -17.36 -19.51
CA THR A 344 4.49 -18.44 -18.74
C THR A 344 2.97 -18.43 -18.91
N PRO A 345 2.32 -19.60 -19.02
CA PRO A 345 0.86 -19.66 -19.06
C PRO A 345 0.27 -19.23 -17.71
N PHE A 346 -0.90 -18.59 -17.76
CA PHE A 346 -1.59 -18.18 -16.54
C PHE A 346 -1.90 -19.40 -15.64
N PRO A 347 -1.64 -19.34 -14.32
CA PRO A 347 -1.90 -20.47 -13.41
C PRO A 347 -3.38 -20.85 -13.35
N THR A 348 -3.68 -22.12 -13.09
CA THR A 348 -5.08 -22.56 -12.89
C THR A 348 -5.41 -22.59 -11.40
N PHE A 349 -6.51 -21.95 -11.03
CA PHE A 349 -7.01 -21.89 -9.67
C PHE A 349 -8.32 -22.67 -9.49
N PRO A 350 -8.64 -23.12 -8.26
CA PRO A 350 -9.98 -23.60 -7.96
C PRO A 350 -11.01 -22.48 -8.16
N THR A 351 -12.22 -22.83 -8.61
CA THR A 351 -13.36 -21.91 -8.67
C THR A 351 -14.19 -22.03 -7.40
N ASP A 352 -14.60 -20.90 -6.85
CA ASP A 352 -15.51 -20.87 -5.71
C ASP A 352 -16.86 -21.53 -6.03
N PRO A 353 -17.40 -22.33 -5.10
CA PRO A 353 -18.66 -23.03 -5.33
C PRO A 353 -19.84 -22.06 -5.28
N GLY A 354 -20.91 -22.41 -6.00
CA GLY A 354 -22.17 -21.67 -5.95
C GLY A 354 -22.34 -20.65 -7.09
N PRO A 355 -23.42 -19.85 -7.04
CA PRO A 355 -23.68 -18.83 -8.05
C PRO A 355 -22.75 -17.61 -7.86
N ALA A 356 -22.46 -16.91 -8.95
CA ALA A 356 -21.80 -15.61 -8.90
C ALA A 356 -22.56 -14.64 -7.97
N THR A 357 -21.82 -13.98 -7.08
CA THR A 357 -22.34 -12.98 -6.14
C THR A 357 -22.00 -11.57 -6.61
N THR A 358 -22.66 -10.57 -6.01
CA THR A 358 -22.27 -9.16 -6.16
C THR A 358 -21.33 -8.84 -5.01
N ILE A 359 -20.17 -8.26 -5.33
CA ILE A 359 -19.21 -7.79 -4.34
C ILE A 359 -19.81 -6.59 -3.60
N ALA A 360 -19.71 -6.62 -2.27
CA ALA A 360 -20.20 -5.52 -1.44
C ALA A 360 -19.24 -4.34 -1.53
N ARG A 361 -19.79 -3.13 -1.36
CA ARG A 361 -18.96 -1.95 -1.16
C ARG A 361 -18.21 -2.04 0.16
N VAL A 362 -17.03 -1.44 0.23
CA VAL A 362 -16.27 -1.31 1.47
C VAL A 362 -17.14 -0.58 2.50
N PRO A 363 -17.24 -1.05 3.76
CA PRO A 363 -17.99 -0.37 4.81
C PRO A 363 -17.38 0.99 5.18
N ASN A 364 -18.23 1.97 5.50
CA ASN A 364 -17.86 3.24 6.12
C ASN A 364 -18.22 3.10 7.60
N VAL A 365 -17.24 3.25 8.50
CA VAL A 365 -17.27 2.69 9.87
C VAL A 365 -17.35 3.71 10.98
#